data_AF-A0A3D0Q3N8-F1
#
_entry.id   AF-A0A3D0Q3N8-F1
#
_cell.length_a   1.000
_cell.length_b   1.000
_cell.length_c   1.000
_cell.angle_alpha   90.00
_cell.angle_beta   90.00
_cell.angle_gamma   90.00
#
_symmetry.space_group_name_H-M   'P 1'
#
loop_
_entity.id
_entity.type
_entity.pdbx_description
1 polymer ?
#
loop_
_entity_poly.entity_id
_entity_poly.type
_entity_poly.pdbx_seq_one_letter_code
_entity_poly.pdbx_strand_id
1 'polypeptide(L)'
;MAEYDIVYARGVATVVKELPFTLEEADNGLSMLARQLFQGLFNDLLVLRERIKEMDKELKAFAQNHPVCERLMSMTGIGPLIATALYAGIGQGQAFNSGRHLAAWLGIVPKQHTTGDNPRLLGISKRGNTYLRTQMINGARAALRHIGDKTDKVSQWCRACLARMSFNKACVALANKMARMAWAMLHHQQDYLPGQINKAAV
;
A
#
# COMPACT_ATOMS: atom_id res chain seq x y z
N MET A 1 -25.23 -20.71 -12.42
CA MET A 1 -25.49 -22.11 -12.01
C MET A 1 -24.82 -22.32 -10.67
N ALA A 2 -25.59 -22.25 -9.58
CA ALA A 2 -25.14 -22.73 -8.28
C ALA A 2 -25.55 -24.20 -8.24
N GLU A 3 -24.60 -25.11 -8.43
CA GLU A 3 -24.88 -26.56 -8.54
C GLU A 3 -25.32 -27.17 -7.19
N TYR A 4 -25.13 -26.43 -6.09
CA TYR A 4 -25.40 -26.90 -4.73
C TYR A 4 -26.18 -25.89 -3.86
N ASP A 5 -26.69 -24.79 -4.42
CA ASP A 5 -27.40 -23.70 -3.72
C ASP A 5 -26.73 -23.10 -2.46
N ILE A 6 -25.46 -23.43 -2.19
CA ILE A 6 -24.65 -22.85 -1.13
C ILE A 6 -24.10 -21.50 -1.57
N VAL A 7 -24.39 -20.44 -0.82
CA VAL A 7 -23.94 -19.07 -1.12
C VAL A 7 -23.24 -18.47 0.09
N TYR A 8 -21.98 -18.10 -0.08
CA TYR A 8 -21.22 -17.36 0.92
C TYR A 8 -21.17 -15.87 0.58
N ALA A 9 -21.08 -15.03 1.61
CA ALA A 9 -20.66 -13.64 1.42
C ALA A 9 -19.24 -13.59 0.84
N ARG A 10 -19.01 -12.64 -0.09
CA ARG A 10 -17.72 -12.53 -0.78
C ARG A 10 -16.60 -12.19 0.20
N GLY A 11 -15.68 -13.14 0.41
CA GLY A 11 -14.45 -12.90 1.18
C GLY A 11 -13.82 -14.18 1.72
N VAL A 12 -12.48 -14.23 1.76
CA VAL A 12 -11.76 -15.41 2.25
C VAL A 12 -12.02 -15.65 3.75
N ALA A 13 -12.22 -14.59 4.55
CA ALA A 13 -12.53 -14.74 5.97
C ALA A 13 -13.85 -15.48 6.20
N THR A 14 -14.86 -15.19 5.39
CA THR A 14 -16.16 -15.88 5.41
C THR A 14 -15.99 -17.35 5.08
N VAL A 15 -15.29 -17.67 3.98
CA VAL A 15 -15.02 -19.06 3.56
C VAL A 15 -14.27 -19.82 4.67
N VAL A 16 -13.24 -19.23 5.26
CA VAL A 16 -12.49 -19.89 6.34
C VAL A 16 -13.34 -20.17 7.58
N LYS A 17 -14.32 -19.30 7.86
CA LYS A 17 -15.21 -19.45 9.00
C LYS A 17 -16.32 -20.48 8.72
N GLU A 18 -16.93 -20.45 7.54
CA GLU A 18 -18.22 -21.11 7.27
C GLU A 18 -18.08 -22.43 6.50
N LEU A 19 -17.03 -22.59 5.70
CA LEU A 19 -16.83 -23.81 4.89
C LEU A 19 -16.69 -25.08 5.75
N PRO A 20 -15.97 -25.11 6.90
CA PRO A 20 -15.87 -26.31 7.73
C PRO A 20 -17.24 -26.84 8.16
N PHE A 21 -18.12 -25.94 8.64
CA PHE A 21 -19.49 -26.30 9.04
C PHE A 21 -20.30 -26.82 7.86
N THR A 22 -20.16 -26.18 6.70
CA THR A 22 -20.86 -26.61 5.48
C THR A 22 -20.38 -27.99 5.02
N LEU A 23 -19.11 -28.35 5.21
CA LEU A 23 -18.61 -29.67 4.85
C LEU A 23 -19.09 -30.78 5.81
N GLU A 24 -19.47 -30.43 7.04
CA GLU A 24 -20.01 -31.35 8.05
C GLU A 24 -21.54 -31.53 7.93
N GLU A 25 -22.26 -30.54 7.40
CA GLU A 25 -23.71 -30.62 7.18
C GLU A 25 -24.04 -31.66 6.09
N ALA A 26 -24.52 -32.83 6.49
CA ALA A 26 -24.84 -33.94 5.59
C ALA A 26 -25.97 -33.63 4.58
N ASP A 27 -26.92 -32.78 4.95
CA ASP A 27 -28.18 -32.57 4.23
C ASP A 27 -28.15 -31.40 3.23
N ASN A 28 -27.00 -30.76 3.02
CA ASN A 28 -26.88 -29.59 2.14
C ASN A 28 -26.64 -29.91 0.64
N GLY A 29 -26.89 -31.16 0.22
CA GLY A 29 -26.82 -31.57 -1.18
C GLY A 29 -25.40 -31.75 -1.75
N LEU A 30 -24.34 -31.52 -0.96
CA LEU A 30 -22.97 -31.78 -1.41
C LEU A 30 -22.67 -33.28 -1.55
N SER A 31 -22.23 -33.68 -2.74
CA SER A 31 -21.73 -35.03 -2.99
C SER A 31 -20.46 -35.33 -2.18
N MET A 32 -20.19 -36.60 -1.89
CA MET A 32 -18.98 -37.03 -1.18
C MET A 32 -17.69 -36.58 -1.90
N LEU A 33 -17.68 -36.63 -3.24
CA LEU A 33 -16.54 -36.17 -4.03
C LEU A 33 -16.31 -34.66 -3.90
N ALA A 34 -17.39 -33.87 -3.96
CA ALA A 34 -17.31 -32.42 -3.76
C ALA A 34 -16.78 -32.07 -2.36
N ARG A 35 -17.28 -32.76 -1.33
CA ARG A 35 -16.80 -32.59 0.06
C ARG A 35 -15.31 -32.87 0.18
N GLN A 36 -14.84 -33.98 -0.40
CA GLN A 36 -13.42 -34.35 -0.39
C GLN A 36 -12.55 -33.30 -1.11
N LEU A 37 -12.97 -32.84 -2.29
CA LEU A 37 -12.24 -31.82 -3.04
C LEU A 37 -12.18 -30.49 -2.29
N PHE A 38 -13.31 -30.02 -1.76
CA PHE A 38 -13.36 -28.77 -1.00
C PHE A 38 -12.57 -28.85 0.29
N GLN A 39 -12.57 -29.99 0.97
CA GLN A 39 -11.71 -30.21 2.14
C GLN A 39 -10.23 -30.11 1.76
N GLY A 40 -9.81 -30.70 0.64
CA GLY A 40 -8.44 -30.60 0.13
C GLY A 40 -8.03 -29.15 -0.16
N LEU A 41 -8.83 -28.43 -0.95
CA LEU A 41 -8.59 -27.03 -1.27
C LEU A 41 -8.62 -26.12 -0.03
N PHE A 42 -9.45 -26.44 0.95
CA PHE A 42 -9.51 -25.73 2.21
C PHE A 42 -8.23 -25.92 3.02
N ASN A 43 -7.71 -27.15 3.09
CA ASN A 43 -6.43 -27.42 3.74
C ASN A 43 -5.29 -26.67 3.05
N ASP A 44 -5.24 -26.68 1.71
CA ASP A 44 -4.24 -25.91 0.94
C ASP A 44 -4.33 -24.41 1.23
N LEU A 45 -5.55 -23.87 1.31
CA LEU A 45 -5.78 -22.47 1.68
C LEU A 45 -5.23 -22.16 3.08
N LEU A 46 -5.46 -23.03 4.06
CA LEU A 46 -4.95 -22.83 5.43
C LEU A 46 -3.42 -22.86 5.46
N VAL A 47 -2.79 -23.80 4.75
CA VAL A 47 -1.32 -23.90 4.64
C VAL A 47 -0.74 -22.63 4.02
N LEU A 48 -1.29 -22.17 2.89
CA LEU A 48 -0.82 -20.96 2.23
C LEU A 48 -0.98 -19.72 3.12
N ARG A 49 -2.07 -19.65 3.90
CA ARG A 49 -2.30 -18.53 4.82
C ARG A 49 -1.27 -18.49 5.95
N GLU A 50 -0.93 -19.63 6.55
CA GLU A 50 0.10 -19.65 7.60
C GLU A 50 1.47 -19.29 7.01
N ARG A 51 1.80 -19.81 5.82
CA ARG A 51 3.06 -19.48 5.15
C ARG A 51 3.17 -17.98 4.82
N ILE A 52 2.09 -17.33 4.37
CA ILE A 52 2.06 -15.87 4.15
C ILE A 52 2.31 -15.12 5.46
N LYS A 53 1.68 -15.56 6.55
CA LYS A 53 1.83 -14.93 7.87
C LYS A 53 3.25 -15.09 8.43
N GLU A 54 3.88 -16.24 8.21
CA GLU A 54 5.30 -16.46 8.54
C GLU A 54 6.21 -15.53 7.74
N MET A 55 6.02 -15.45 6.42
CA MET A 55 6.78 -14.53 5.55
C MET A 55 6.57 -13.05 5.95
N ASP A 56 5.35 -12.65 6.32
CA ASP A 56 5.07 -11.30 6.81
C ASP A 56 5.80 -10.99 8.12
N LYS A 57 5.93 -12.00 9.01
CA LYS A 57 6.68 -11.87 10.26
C LYS A 57 8.17 -11.70 9.99
N GLU A 58 8.74 -12.50 9.11
CA GLU A 58 10.15 -12.39 8.69
C GLU A 58 10.42 -11.03 8.03
N LEU A 59 9.55 -10.59 7.12
CA LEU A 59 9.65 -9.30 6.45
C LEU A 59 9.61 -8.14 7.46
N LYS A 60 8.72 -8.23 8.45
CA LYS A 60 8.63 -7.23 9.52
C LYS A 60 9.90 -7.21 10.36
N ALA A 61 10.42 -8.37 10.75
CA ALA A 61 11.67 -8.46 11.51
C ALA A 61 12.85 -7.88 10.69
N PHE A 62 12.96 -8.20 9.40
CA PHE A 62 13.95 -7.61 8.53
C PHE A 62 13.84 -6.08 8.48
N ALA A 63 12.62 -5.56 8.26
CA ALA A 63 12.40 -4.11 8.17
C ALA A 63 12.76 -3.38 9.47
N GLN A 64 12.50 -3.98 10.63
CA GLN A 64 12.81 -3.41 11.95
C GLN A 64 14.31 -3.43 12.27
N ASN A 65 15.07 -4.40 11.74
CA ASN A 65 16.51 -4.52 11.98
C ASN A 65 17.37 -3.84 10.90
N HIS A 66 16.75 -3.28 9.86
CA HIS A 66 17.46 -2.62 8.78
C HIS A 66 17.37 -1.09 8.93
N PRO A 67 18.48 -0.36 9.18
CA PRO A 67 18.45 1.07 9.51
C PRO A 67 17.71 1.94 8.48
N VAL A 68 17.88 1.62 7.19
CA VAL A 68 17.17 2.34 6.11
C VAL A 68 15.66 2.11 6.14
N CYS A 69 15.21 0.88 6.43
CA CYS A 69 13.79 0.56 6.48
C CYS A 69 13.15 1.15 7.73
N GLU A 70 13.83 1.06 8.88
CA GLU A 70 13.41 1.69 10.12
C GLU A 70 13.21 3.20 9.96
N ARG A 71 14.19 3.88 9.35
CA ARG A 71 14.07 5.30 9.00
C ARG A 71 12.86 5.57 8.12
N LEU A 72 12.64 4.79 7.06
CA LEU A 72 11.46 4.97 6.20
C LEU A 72 10.13 4.73 6.96
N MET A 73 10.08 3.76 7.87
CA MET A 73 8.87 3.44 8.65
C MET A 73 8.50 4.52 9.69
N SER A 74 9.41 5.43 10.02
CA SER A 74 9.07 6.60 10.84
C SER A 74 8.11 7.57 10.14
N MET A 75 7.97 7.47 8.81
CA MET A 75 7.05 8.29 8.02
C MET A 75 5.61 7.77 8.11
N THR A 76 4.66 8.70 8.16
CA THR A 76 3.23 8.33 8.08
C THR A 76 2.91 7.61 6.77
N GLY A 77 2.20 6.48 6.87
CA GLY A 77 1.80 5.68 5.72
C GLY A 77 2.89 4.76 5.16
N ILE A 78 4.08 4.67 5.75
CA ILE A 78 5.09 3.69 5.37
C ILE A 78 5.18 2.60 6.44
N GLY A 79 4.74 1.39 6.11
CA GLY A 79 4.93 0.20 6.94
C GLY A 79 6.07 -0.70 6.41
N PRO A 80 6.30 -1.87 7.06
CA PRO A 80 7.39 -2.79 6.70
C PRO A 80 7.43 -3.13 5.20
N LEU A 81 6.29 -3.50 4.61
CA LEU A 81 6.19 -3.86 3.20
C LEU A 81 6.57 -2.71 2.25
N ILE A 82 6.19 -1.48 2.59
CA ILE A 82 6.48 -0.30 1.76
C ILE A 82 7.95 0.10 1.93
N ALA A 83 8.46 0.06 3.16
CA ALA A 83 9.86 0.38 3.46
C ALA A 83 10.83 -0.58 2.77
N THR A 84 10.60 -1.89 2.87
CA THR A 84 11.44 -2.91 2.21
C THR A 84 11.33 -2.82 0.70
N ALA A 85 10.14 -2.60 0.15
CA ALA A 85 9.96 -2.41 -1.29
C ALA A 85 10.68 -1.16 -1.81
N LEU A 86 10.61 -0.03 -1.09
CA LEU A 86 11.35 1.18 -1.44
C LEU A 86 12.85 0.91 -1.38
N TYR A 87 13.35 0.33 -0.30
CA TYR A 87 14.77 0.02 -0.17
C TYR A 87 15.26 -0.92 -1.28
N ALA A 88 14.52 -2.00 -1.57
CA ALA A 88 14.86 -2.92 -2.65
C ALA A 88 14.82 -2.26 -4.05
N GLY A 89 13.90 -1.31 -4.25
CA GLY A 89 13.71 -0.67 -5.56
C GLY A 89 14.66 0.51 -5.84
N ILE A 90 15.06 1.26 -4.81
CA ILE A 90 15.81 2.51 -4.99
C ILE A 90 17.06 2.63 -4.09
N GLY A 91 17.33 1.64 -3.23
CA GLY A 91 18.46 1.67 -2.30
C GLY A 91 18.45 2.91 -1.41
N GLN A 92 19.55 3.67 -1.43
CA GLN A 92 19.68 4.96 -0.74
C GLN A 92 19.19 6.15 -1.57
N GLY A 93 18.51 5.94 -2.70
CA GLY A 93 17.95 7.01 -3.53
C GLY A 93 18.97 7.81 -4.36
N GLN A 94 20.24 7.42 -4.36
CA GLN A 94 21.34 8.09 -5.09
C GLN A 94 21.17 8.06 -6.61
N ALA A 95 20.38 7.13 -7.15
CA ALA A 95 20.05 7.07 -8.57
C ALA A 95 19.14 8.22 -9.05
N PHE A 96 18.62 9.05 -8.14
CA PHE A 96 17.74 10.16 -8.46
C PHE A 96 18.31 11.49 -7.97
N ASN A 97 18.37 12.48 -8.86
CA ASN A 97 18.86 13.84 -8.53
C ASN A 97 17.90 14.65 -7.64
N SER A 98 16.62 14.26 -7.59
CA SER A 98 15.63 14.91 -6.73
C SER A 98 14.46 14.00 -6.42
N GLY A 99 13.73 14.31 -5.34
CA GLY A 99 12.49 13.61 -5.00
C GLY A 99 11.41 13.74 -6.09
N ARG A 100 11.47 14.77 -6.95
CA ARG A 100 10.58 14.89 -8.11
C ARG A 100 10.90 13.83 -9.17
N HIS A 101 12.18 13.50 -9.38
CA HIS A 101 12.57 12.41 -10.26
C HIS A 101 12.08 11.06 -9.73
N LEU A 102 12.20 10.81 -8.42
CA LEU A 102 11.63 9.59 -7.83
C LEU A 102 10.10 9.54 -8.02
N ALA A 103 9.38 10.62 -7.70
CA ALA A 103 7.93 10.65 -7.87
C ALA A 103 7.50 10.45 -9.34
N ALA A 104 8.28 10.97 -10.29
CA ALA A 104 8.08 10.76 -11.72
C ALA A 104 8.32 9.30 -12.13
N TRP A 105 9.40 8.69 -11.64
CA TRP A 105 9.72 7.28 -11.88
C TRP A 105 8.70 6.31 -11.27
N LEU A 106 8.05 6.68 -10.16
CA LEU A 106 6.90 5.96 -9.62
C LEU A 106 5.62 6.17 -10.47
N GLY A 107 5.55 7.23 -11.26
CA GLY A 107 4.37 7.59 -12.04
C GLY A 107 3.23 8.22 -11.23
N ILE A 108 3.56 8.90 -10.12
CA ILE A 108 2.62 9.60 -9.22
C ILE A 108 2.61 11.12 -9.50
N VAL A 109 3.26 11.55 -10.58
CA VAL A 109 3.22 12.95 -11.04
C VAL A 109 2.07 13.17 -12.01
N PRO A 110 1.49 14.38 -12.09
CA PRO A 110 0.51 14.71 -13.10
C PRO A 110 1.05 14.46 -14.52
N LYS A 111 0.21 13.91 -15.40
CA LYS A 111 0.50 13.82 -16.83
C LYS A 111 0.37 15.22 -17.43
N GLN A 112 1.41 15.67 -18.13
CA GLN A 112 1.38 16.91 -18.88
C GLN A 112 0.91 16.64 -20.31
N HIS A 113 -0.03 17.44 -20.79
CA HIS A 113 -0.47 17.46 -22.18
C HIS A 113 -0.50 18.92 -22.64
N THR A 114 0.67 19.44 -22.97
CA THR A 114 0.85 20.81 -23.45
C THR A 114 0.82 20.83 -24.97
N THR A 115 0.01 21.71 -25.55
CA THR A 115 0.01 22.05 -26.98
C THR A 115 0.20 23.55 -27.08
N GLY A 116 1.30 24.02 -27.68
CA GLY A 116 1.64 25.45 -27.73
C GLY A 116 1.72 26.08 -26.33
N ASP A 117 1.11 27.26 -26.15
CA ASP A 117 1.14 28.05 -24.91
C ASP A 117 0.13 27.63 -23.83
N ASN A 118 -0.60 26.53 -24.01
CA ASN A 118 -1.63 26.09 -23.05
C ASN A 118 -1.19 24.85 -22.27
N PRO A 119 -0.50 25.02 -21.11
CA PRO A 119 -0.15 23.89 -20.26
C PRO A 119 -1.41 23.30 -19.62
N ARG A 120 -1.75 22.05 -19.95
CA ARG A 120 -2.80 21.27 -19.26
C ARG A 120 -2.20 20.12 -18.48
N LEU A 121 -2.55 20.06 -17.20
CA LEU A 121 -2.27 18.92 -16.32
C LEU A 121 -3.49 18.00 -16.26
N LEU A 122 -3.27 16.70 -16.44
CA LEU A 122 -4.30 15.66 -16.39
C LEU A 122 -4.15 14.83 -15.10
N GLY A 123 -4.74 13.62 -15.09
CA GLY A 123 -4.50 12.63 -14.04
C GLY A 123 -3.03 12.21 -13.94
N ILE A 124 -2.70 11.36 -12.96
CA ILE A 124 -1.33 10.86 -12.80
C ILE A 124 -0.83 10.17 -14.08
N SER A 125 0.48 10.24 -14.32
CA SER A 125 1.09 9.68 -15.53
C SER A 125 0.88 8.17 -15.64
N LYS A 126 0.89 7.44 -14.52
CA LYS A 126 0.93 5.96 -14.44
C LYS A 126 2.12 5.33 -15.19
N ARG A 127 3.02 6.14 -15.74
CA ARG A 127 4.26 5.74 -16.41
C ARG A 127 5.32 5.61 -15.33
N GLY A 128 5.76 4.38 -15.04
CA GLY A 128 6.67 4.10 -13.94
C GLY A 128 6.37 2.79 -13.23
N ASN A 129 7.05 2.57 -12.10
CA ASN A 129 6.93 1.34 -11.32
C ASN A 129 5.51 1.16 -10.73
N THR A 130 4.72 0.24 -11.32
CA THR A 130 3.33 -0.02 -10.90
C THR A 130 3.23 -0.59 -9.49
N TYR A 131 4.17 -1.45 -9.09
CA TYR A 131 4.18 -2.06 -7.77
C TYR A 131 4.39 -1.02 -6.67
N LEU A 132 5.48 -0.25 -6.76
CA LEU A 132 5.79 0.80 -5.78
C LEU A 132 4.74 1.91 -5.79
N ARG A 133 4.20 2.28 -6.96
CA ARG A 133 3.07 3.22 -7.02
C ARG A 133 1.89 2.73 -6.22
N THR A 134 1.50 1.46 -6.39
CA THR A 134 0.38 0.86 -5.68
C THR A 134 0.63 0.86 -4.18
N GLN A 135 1.84 0.48 -3.76
CA GLN A 135 2.24 0.49 -2.35
C GLN A 135 2.17 1.90 -1.73
N MET A 136 2.72 2.91 -2.42
CA MET A 136 2.68 4.30 -1.94
C MET A 136 1.25 4.84 -1.84
N ILE A 137 0.38 4.52 -2.80
CA ILE A 137 -1.03 4.91 -2.76
C ILE A 137 -1.79 4.21 -1.62
N ASN A 138 -1.51 2.93 -1.37
CA ASN A 138 -2.12 2.20 -0.25
C ASN A 138 -1.64 2.73 1.09
N GLY A 139 -0.34 3.03 1.22
CA GLY A 139 0.24 3.68 2.39
C GLY A 139 -0.40 5.04 2.68
N ALA A 140 -0.52 5.89 1.67
CA ALA A 140 -1.22 7.17 1.79
C ALA A 140 -2.70 7.01 2.17
N ARG A 141 -3.40 6.04 1.57
CA ARG A 141 -4.80 5.74 1.89
C ARG A 141 -4.97 5.31 3.35
N ALA A 142 -4.10 4.43 3.84
CA ALA A 142 -4.11 4.00 5.23
C ALA A 142 -3.83 5.18 6.18
N ALA A 143 -2.81 6.00 5.87
CA ALA A 143 -2.49 7.19 6.65
C ALA A 143 -3.67 8.18 6.74
N LEU A 144 -4.38 8.42 5.63
CA LEU A 144 -5.55 9.31 5.62
C LEU A 144 -6.75 8.74 6.38
N ARG A 145 -6.97 7.42 6.33
CA ARG A 145 -8.05 6.76 7.11
C ARG A 145 -7.78 6.79 8.61
N HIS A 146 -6.51 6.75 9.01
CA HIS A 146 -6.09 6.72 10.42
C HIS A 146 -5.41 8.03 10.85
N ILE A 147 -5.80 9.15 10.26
CA ILE A 147 -5.24 10.46 10.60
C ILE A 147 -5.68 10.92 12.00
N GLY A 148 -6.90 10.56 12.42
CA GLY A 148 -7.47 10.90 13.73
C GLY A 148 -7.33 12.39 14.07
N ASP A 149 -6.94 12.67 15.31
CA ASP A 149 -6.74 14.03 15.86
C ASP A 149 -5.26 14.47 15.86
N LYS A 150 -4.39 13.79 15.09
CA LYS A 150 -2.96 14.13 15.02
C LYS A 150 -2.75 15.59 14.60
N THR A 151 -1.94 16.32 15.35
CA THR A 151 -1.72 17.76 15.13
C THR A 151 -0.43 18.08 14.38
N ASP A 152 0.32 17.07 13.91
CA ASP A 152 1.54 17.30 13.13
C ASP A 152 1.27 18.01 11.79
N LYS A 153 2.30 18.68 11.24
CA LYS A 153 2.15 19.49 10.01
C LYS A 153 1.70 18.66 8.80
N VAL A 154 2.09 17.39 8.70
CA VAL A 154 1.65 16.54 7.58
C VAL A 154 0.17 16.21 7.74
N SER A 155 -0.27 15.88 8.95
CA SER A 155 -1.68 15.63 9.25
C SER A 155 -2.55 16.88 9.01
N GLN A 156 -2.11 18.06 9.44
CA GLN A 156 -2.80 19.32 9.13
C GLN A 156 -2.89 19.58 7.62
N TRP A 157 -1.78 19.39 6.90
CA TRP A 157 -1.76 19.51 5.43
C TRP A 157 -2.71 18.51 4.76
N CYS A 158 -2.76 17.26 5.24
CA CYS A 158 -3.68 16.23 4.77
C CYS A 158 -5.14 16.62 5.00
N ARG A 159 -5.51 17.16 6.17
CA ARG A 159 -6.86 17.67 6.42
C ARG A 159 -7.22 18.81 5.49
N ALA A 160 -6.30 19.75 5.27
CA ALA A 160 -6.49 20.84 4.32
C ALA A 160 -6.65 20.32 2.87
N CYS A 161 -5.99 19.22 2.51
CA CYS A 161 -6.22 18.54 1.24
C CYS A 161 -7.62 17.91 1.19
N LEU A 162 -8.02 17.14 2.19
CA LEU A 162 -9.34 16.51 2.26
C LEU A 162 -10.48 17.52 2.20
N ALA A 163 -10.30 18.73 2.76
CA ALA A 163 -11.28 19.80 2.69
C ALA A 163 -11.47 20.39 1.27
N ARG A 164 -10.46 20.30 0.40
CA ARG A 164 -10.47 20.94 -0.93
C ARG A 164 -10.60 19.97 -2.11
N MET A 165 -10.43 18.67 -1.89
CA MET A 165 -10.44 17.67 -2.96
C MET A 165 -10.96 16.32 -2.50
N SER A 166 -11.47 15.53 -3.44
CA SER A 166 -11.93 14.16 -3.18
C SER A 166 -10.85 13.28 -2.53
N PHE A 167 -11.28 12.30 -1.73
CA PHE A 167 -10.40 11.39 -1.00
C PHE A 167 -9.30 10.74 -1.88
N ASN A 168 -9.63 10.29 -3.09
CA ASN A 168 -8.65 9.69 -4.00
C ASN A 168 -7.59 10.68 -4.48
N LYS A 169 -7.96 11.94 -4.72
CA LYS A 169 -7.00 13.01 -5.07
C LYS A 169 -6.08 13.32 -3.88
N ALA A 170 -6.63 13.34 -2.66
CA ALA A 170 -5.85 13.53 -1.44
C ALA A 170 -4.86 12.36 -1.22
N CYS A 171 -5.27 11.11 -1.47
CA CYS A 171 -4.38 9.94 -1.43
C CYS A 171 -3.20 10.09 -2.39
N VAL A 172 -3.46 10.50 -3.64
CA VAL A 172 -2.42 10.73 -4.64
C VAL A 172 -1.48 11.86 -4.22
N ALA A 173 -2.02 12.97 -3.72
CA ALA A 173 -1.22 14.09 -3.25
C ALA A 173 -0.30 13.69 -2.09
N LEU A 174 -0.82 12.94 -1.11
CA LEU A 174 -0.02 12.42 0.01
C LEU A 174 1.03 11.41 -0.47
N ALA A 175 0.68 10.48 -1.34
CA ALA A 175 1.65 9.52 -1.89
C ALA A 175 2.80 10.23 -2.64
N ASN A 176 2.50 11.30 -3.39
CA ASN A 176 3.53 12.13 -4.03
C ASN A 176 4.42 12.81 -2.98
N LYS A 177 3.84 13.43 -1.96
CA LYS A 177 4.59 14.05 -0.84
C LYS A 177 5.46 13.02 -0.12
N MET A 178 4.93 11.83 0.18
CA MET A 178 5.65 10.72 0.78
C MET A 178 6.84 10.28 -0.08
N ALA A 179 6.68 10.14 -1.41
CA ALA A 179 7.79 9.78 -2.29
C ALA A 179 8.93 10.79 -2.20
N ARG A 180 8.60 12.09 -2.20
CA ARG A 180 9.61 13.15 -2.14
C ARG A 180 10.32 13.21 -0.78
N MET A 181 9.59 12.97 0.31
CA MET A 181 10.15 12.86 1.66
C MET A 181 11.04 11.63 1.80
N ALA A 182 10.60 10.47 1.30
CA ALA A 182 11.37 9.23 1.33
C ALA A 182 12.70 9.40 0.58
N TRP A 183 12.68 9.99 -0.63
CA TRP A 183 13.93 10.30 -1.35
C TRP A 183 14.86 11.17 -0.52
N ALA A 184 14.36 12.25 0.08
CA ALA A 184 15.20 13.18 0.86
C ALA A 184 15.84 12.49 2.07
N MET A 185 15.08 11.66 2.79
CA MET A 185 15.56 10.91 3.94
C MET A 185 16.62 9.88 3.56
N LEU A 186 16.43 9.20 2.42
CA LEU A 186 17.39 8.21 1.91
C LEU A 186 18.66 8.88 1.40
N HIS A 187 18.52 9.90 0.56
CA HIS A 187 19.64 10.58 -0.10
C HIS A 187 20.53 11.34 0.90
N HIS A 188 19.93 11.98 1.92
CA HIS A 188 20.68 12.71 2.94
C HIS A 188 20.97 11.88 4.20
N GLN A 189 20.52 10.62 4.25
CA GLN A 189 20.62 9.76 5.44
C GLN A 189 20.09 10.43 6.73
N GLN A 190 19.04 11.24 6.59
CA GLN A 190 18.44 12.00 7.68
C GLN A 190 17.14 11.36 8.15
N ASP A 191 16.94 11.34 9.47
CA ASP A 191 15.73 10.83 10.07
C ASP A 191 14.53 11.75 9.83
N TYR A 192 13.32 11.19 9.92
CA TYR A 192 12.11 11.96 9.76
C TYR A 192 11.91 12.91 10.94
N LEU A 193 11.85 14.21 10.66
CA LEU A 193 11.53 15.23 11.65
C LEU A 193 10.05 15.64 11.51
N PRO A 194 9.14 15.13 12.36
CA PRO A 194 7.73 15.52 12.32
C PRO A 194 7.62 17.03 12.59
N GLY A 195 7.15 17.79 11.59
CA GLY A 195 6.99 19.23 11.70
C GLY A 195 8.03 20.07 10.96
N GLN A 196 9.05 19.48 10.34
CA GLN A 196 9.82 20.16 9.30
C GLN A 196 9.35 19.64 7.94
N ILE A 197 8.77 20.52 7.11
CA ILE A 197 8.66 20.19 5.69
C ILE A 197 10.10 20.24 5.19
N ASN A 198 10.75 19.07 5.06
CA ASN A 198 12.06 18.99 4.45
C ASN A 198 12.00 19.79 3.14
N LYS A 199 12.91 20.76 2.95
CA LYS A 199 12.90 21.67 1.79
C LYS A 199 12.86 20.92 0.45
N ALA A 200 13.29 19.65 0.43
CA ALA A 200 13.19 18.72 -0.70
C ALA A 200 11.75 18.26 -1.05
N ALA A 201 10.77 18.44 -0.17
CA ALA A 201 9.36 18.11 -0.37
C ALA A 201 8.56 19.21 -1.10
N VAL A 202 9.19 20.37 -1.40
CA VAL A 202 8.62 21.48 -2.19
C VAL A 202 9.11 21.41 -3.62
#